data_AF-A0A5C6MCR6-F1
#
_entry.id   AF-A0A5C6MCR6-F1
#
_cell.length_a   1.000
_cell.length_b   1.000
_cell.length_c   1.000
_cell.angle_alpha   90.00
_cell.angle_beta   90.00
_cell.angle_gamma   90.00
#
_symmetry.space_group_name_H-M   'P 1'
#
loop_
_entity.id
_entity.type
_entity.pdbx_description
1 polymer ?
#
loop_
_entity_poly.entity_id
_entity_poly.type
_entity_poly.pdbx_seq_one_letter_code
_entity_poly.pdbx_strand_id
1 'polypeptide(L)'
;MIKPIMHDELFLAQKAEPASNSDASVITDLLDTLEAKKEVCVGMAANMIGVNKRIIVCQFGALNVPLINPNITKKSGRYNVKEGCLSLVGERPTQRYDTITVDYLDRSFHPQTQKFSGWMAQIIQHEVDHCEGLII
;
A
#
# COMPACT_ATOMS: atom_id res chain seq x y z
N MET A 1 -7.14 15.12 -4.00
CA MET A 1 -6.43 16.28 -3.40
C MET A 1 -5.14 15.77 -2.77
N ILE A 2 -4.04 16.51 -2.88
CA ILE A 2 -2.77 16.13 -2.20
C ILE A 2 -2.97 16.22 -0.67
N LYS A 3 -2.67 15.15 0.06
CA LYS A 3 -2.85 15.06 1.52
C LYS A 3 -1.50 15.14 2.25
N PRO A 4 -1.48 15.64 3.49
CA PRO A 4 -0.30 15.54 4.35
C PRO A 4 -0.03 14.07 4.70
N ILE A 5 1.23 13.74 4.99
CA ILE A 5 1.63 12.41 5.43
C ILE A 5 1.38 12.26 6.93
N MET A 6 0.77 11.16 7.32
CA MET A 6 0.51 10.79 8.70
C MET A 6 1.76 10.16 9.32
N HIS A 7 2.17 10.67 10.48
CA HIS A 7 3.32 10.20 11.26
C HIS A 7 2.94 9.69 12.66
N ASP A 8 1.65 9.67 13.00
CA ASP A 8 1.18 9.14 14.28
C ASP A 8 1.20 7.61 14.24
N GLU A 9 2.18 7.01 14.89
CA GLU A 9 2.35 5.55 14.94
C GLU A 9 1.17 4.83 15.59
N LEU A 10 0.46 5.46 16.55
CA LEU A 10 -0.73 4.86 17.16
C LEU A 10 -1.90 4.79 16.17
N PHE A 11 -2.00 5.76 15.27
CA PHE A 11 -2.96 5.71 14.18
C PHE A 11 -2.56 4.66 13.14
N LEU A 12 -1.29 4.65 12.74
CA LEU A 12 -0.78 3.73 11.72
C LEU A 12 -0.81 2.26 12.15
N ALA A 13 -0.78 1.98 13.46
CA ALA A 13 -0.88 0.63 14.02
C ALA A 13 -2.32 0.08 14.07
N GLN A 14 -3.33 0.85 13.63
CA GLN A 14 -4.70 0.38 13.57
C GLN A 14 -4.94 -0.48 12.33
N LYS A 15 -5.68 -1.58 12.50
CA LYS A 15 -6.13 -2.40 11.38
C LYS A 15 -7.13 -1.62 10.53
N ALA A 16 -6.95 -1.69 9.21
CA ALA A 16 -7.77 -0.97 8.27
C ALA A 16 -9.17 -1.57 8.10
N GLU A 17 -10.18 -0.68 8.06
CA GLU A 17 -11.55 -1.07 7.73
C GLU A 17 -11.70 -1.36 6.23
N PRO A 18 -12.52 -2.35 5.84
CA PRO A 18 -12.82 -2.58 4.43
C PRO A 18 -13.33 -1.31 3.74
N ALA A 19 -12.85 -1.12 2.51
CA ALA A 19 -13.29 -0.06 1.63
C ALA A 19 -14.51 -0.49 0.81
N SER A 20 -15.39 0.45 0.51
CA SER A 20 -16.54 0.28 -0.37
C SER A 20 -16.61 1.43 -1.39
N ASN A 21 -17.61 1.40 -2.28
CA ASN A 21 -17.80 2.44 -3.30
C ASN A 21 -17.92 3.86 -2.70
N SER A 22 -18.33 3.99 -1.44
CA SER A 22 -18.37 5.29 -0.73
C SER A 22 -16.99 5.91 -0.53
N ASP A 23 -15.93 5.11 -0.59
CA ASP A 23 -14.55 5.50 -0.30
C ASP A 23 -13.76 5.91 -1.56
N ALA A 24 -14.45 6.07 -2.71
CA ALA A 24 -13.81 6.39 -4.00
C ALA A 24 -12.99 7.70 -3.99
N SER A 25 -13.36 8.66 -3.14
CA SER A 25 -12.59 9.89 -2.94
C SER A 25 -11.20 9.62 -2.34
N VAL A 26 -11.09 8.63 -1.45
CA VAL A 26 -9.82 8.23 -0.81
C VAL A 26 -8.83 7.70 -1.85
N ILE A 27 -9.32 6.94 -2.83
CA ILE A 27 -8.52 6.44 -3.95
C ILE A 27 -7.90 7.62 -4.71
N THR A 28 -8.71 8.65 -4.98
CA THR A 28 -8.26 9.85 -5.71
C THR A 28 -7.24 10.63 -4.89
N ASP A 29 -7.47 10.81 -3.60
CA ASP A 29 -6.52 11.46 -2.69
C ASP A 29 -5.17 10.72 -2.62
N LEU A 30 -5.18 9.38 -2.59
CA LEU A 30 -3.97 8.56 -2.64
C LEU A 30 -3.23 8.71 -3.96
N LEU A 31 -3.93 8.62 -5.10
CA LEU A 31 -3.32 8.75 -6.43
C LEU A 31 -2.67 10.13 -6.62
N ASP A 32 -3.37 11.21 -6.23
CA ASP A 32 -2.86 12.58 -6.31
C ASP A 32 -1.63 12.77 -5.42
N THR A 33 -1.66 12.21 -4.20
CA THR A 33 -0.57 12.34 -3.23
C THR A 33 0.66 11.55 -3.66
N LEU A 34 0.48 10.31 -4.15
CA LEU A 34 1.57 9.50 -4.67
C LEU A 34 2.22 10.17 -5.90
N GLU A 35 1.41 10.71 -6.83
CA GLU A 35 1.94 11.43 -7.99
C GLU A 35 2.78 12.64 -7.58
N ALA A 36 2.32 13.41 -6.60
CA ALA A 36 3.07 14.56 -6.06
C ALA A 36 4.37 14.16 -5.31
N LYS A 37 4.52 12.88 -4.94
CA LYS A 37 5.66 12.33 -4.18
C LYS A 37 6.46 11.28 -4.96
N LYS A 38 6.20 11.09 -6.25
CA LYS A 38 6.75 10.00 -7.07
C LYS A 38 8.28 9.91 -7.13
N GLU A 39 8.97 11.02 -6.87
CA GLU A 39 10.44 11.07 -6.83
C GLU A 39 11.04 10.35 -5.60
N VAL A 40 10.24 10.15 -4.55
CA VAL A 40 10.70 9.62 -3.25
C VAL A 40 9.79 8.53 -2.69
N CYS A 41 8.72 8.16 -3.41
CA CYS A 41 7.69 7.25 -2.95
C CYS A 41 7.12 6.44 -4.11
N VAL A 42 6.99 5.13 -3.92
CA VAL A 42 6.55 4.17 -4.94
C VAL A 42 5.27 3.43 -4.55
N GLY A 43 4.77 3.64 -3.33
CA GLY A 43 3.58 3.01 -2.77
C GLY A 43 3.05 3.80 -1.58
N MET A 44 1.72 3.81 -1.41
CA MET A 44 1.06 4.42 -0.26
C MET A 44 -0.22 3.66 0.12
N ALA A 45 -0.46 3.55 1.42
CA ALA A 45 -1.72 3.08 2.01
C ALA A 45 -2.57 4.25 2.55
N ALA A 46 -3.89 4.08 2.62
CA ALA A 46 -4.81 5.15 3.05
C ALA A 46 -4.52 5.68 4.47
N ASN A 47 -4.02 4.83 5.37
CA ASN A 47 -3.68 5.24 6.73
C ASN A 47 -2.52 6.28 6.73
N MET A 48 -1.63 6.24 5.74
CA MET A 48 -0.54 7.21 5.56
C MET A 48 -1.03 8.61 5.18
N ILE A 49 -2.30 8.76 4.78
CA ILE A 49 -2.96 10.06 4.57
C ILE A 49 -4.06 10.33 5.62
N GLY A 50 -4.03 9.60 6.75
CA GLY A 50 -4.94 9.79 7.88
C GLY A 50 -6.32 9.16 7.69
N VAL A 51 -6.49 8.20 6.79
CA VAL A 51 -7.77 7.54 6.52
C VAL A 51 -7.69 6.05 6.85
N ASN A 52 -8.50 5.58 7.80
CA ASN A 52 -8.51 4.17 8.20
C ASN A 52 -9.32 3.29 7.23
N LYS A 53 -8.81 3.08 6.01
CA LYS A 53 -9.44 2.26 4.97
C LYS A 53 -8.45 1.36 4.27
N ARG A 54 -8.89 0.15 3.92
CA ARG A 54 -8.07 -0.87 3.26
C ARG A 54 -7.91 -0.57 1.76
N ILE A 55 -7.13 0.46 1.45
CA ILE A 55 -6.84 0.91 0.08
C ILE A 55 -5.35 1.19 0.00
N ILE A 56 -4.71 0.67 -1.04
CA ILE A 56 -3.32 0.99 -1.37
C ILE A 56 -3.23 1.49 -2.81
N VAL A 57 -2.22 2.28 -3.09
CA VAL A 57 -1.80 2.65 -4.44
C VAL A 57 -0.32 2.30 -4.60
N CYS A 58 0.04 1.73 -5.75
CA CYS A 58 1.45 1.47 -6.07
C CYS A 58 1.78 2.01 -7.45
N GLN A 59 3.04 2.40 -7.65
CA GLN A 59 3.53 2.89 -8.93
C GLN A 59 3.98 1.72 -9.81
N PHE A 60 3.24 1.47 -10.89
CA PHE A 60 3.51 0.50 -11.94
C PHE A 60 4.09 1.20 -13.16
N GLY A 61 5.41 1.41 -13.17
CA GLY A 61 6.08 2.16 -14.22
C GLY A 61 5.59 3.60 -14.25
N ALA A 62 4.91 4.01 -15.33
CA ALA A 62 4.37 5.36 -15.46
C ALA A 62 2.95 5.54 -14.88
N LEU A 63 2.32 4.46 -14.38
CA LEU A 63 0.94 4.48 -13.92
C LEU A 63 0.86 4.20 -12.42
N ASN A 64 0.05 4.97 -11.70
CA ASN A 64 -0.31 4.66 -10.31
C ASN A 64 -1.60 3.82 -10.32
N VAL A 65 -1.55 2.63 -9.72
CA VAL A 65 -2.66 1.66 -9.74
C VAL A 65 -3.17 1.45 -8.32
N PRO A 66 -4.48 1.65 -8.07
CA PRO A 66 -5.07 1.33 -6.79
C PRO A 66 -5.40 -0.16 -6.69
N LEU A 67 -5.12 -0.74 -5.53
CA LEU A 67 -5.61 -2.05 -5.13
C LEU A 67 -6.52 -1.83 -3.91
N ILE A 68 -7.81 -2.11 -4.08
CA ILE A 68 -8.82 -1.92 -3.03
C ILE A 68 -9.05 -3.26 -2.33
N ASN A 69 -9.13 -3.24 -1.01
CA ASN A 69 -9.24 -4.43 -0.17
C ASN A 69 -8.22 -5.55 -0.52
N PRO A 70 -6.93 -5.23 -0.78
CA PRO A 70 -5.96 -6.24 -1.20
C PRO A 70 -5.76 -7.32 -0.13
N ASN A 71 -5.64 -8.57 -0.56
CA ASN A 71 -5.40 -9.72 0.29
C ASN A 71 -4.34 -10.62 -0.36
N ILE A 72 -3.21 -10.82 0.32
CA ILE A 72 -2.13 -11.67 -0.19
C ILE A 72 -2.45 -13.13 0.13
N THR A 73 -2.81 -13.91 -0.89
CA THR A 73 -3.25 -15.31 -0.75
C THR A 73 -2.12 -16.33 -0.87
N LYS A 74 -1.01 -15.97 -1.52
CA LYS A 74 0.18 -16.83 -1.65
C LYS A 74 1.45 -16.00 -1.54
N LYS A 75 2.49 -16.59 -0.95
CA LYS A 75 3.81 -15.99 -0.77
C LYS A 75 4.90 -17.04 -1.02
N SER A 76 5.98 -16.69 -1.73
CA SER A 76 7.12 -17.60 -1.99
C SER A 76 8.42 -16.84 -2.20
N GLY A 77 9.56 -17.48 -1.87
CA GLY A 77 10.89 -16.89 -2.04
C GLY A 77 11.20 -15.85 -0.95
N ARG A 78 11.26 -16.26 0.32
CA ARG A 78 11.52 -15.34 1.44
C ARG A 78 12.94 -14.80 1.41
N TYR A 79 13.11 -13.50 1.64
CA TYR A 79 14.40 -12.83 1.76
C TYR A 79 14.35 -11.67 2.78
N ASN A 80 15.52 -11.22 3.22
CA ASN A 80 15.66 -10.05 4.11
C ASN A 80 16.01 -8.82 3.27
N VAL A 81 15.45 -7.67 3.65
CA VAL A 81 15.67 -6.39 2.96
C VAL A 81 15.60 -5.25 3.98
N LYS A 82 16.06 -4.06 3.58
CA LYS A 82 15.81 -2.82 4.32
C LYS A 82 14.84 -1.95 3.54
N GLU A 83 13.89 -1.36 4.23
CA GLU A 83 12.87 -0.49 3.65
C GLU A 83 12.78 0.82 4.42
N GLY A 84 12.40 1.88 3.72
CA GLY A 84 11.92 3.12 4.32
C GLY A 84 10.40 3.26 4.16
N CYS A 85 9.82 4.21 4.88
CA CYS A 85 8.40 4.57 4.76
C CYS A 85 8.27 6.09 4.90
N LEU A 86 7.43 6.76 4.10
CA LEU A 86 7.25 8.21 4.24
C LEU A 86 6.74 8.60 5.64
N SER A 87 6.02 7.71 6.32
CA SER A 87 5.50 7.94 7.66
C SER A 87 6.54 7.78 8.77
N LEU A 88 7.69 7.16 8.51
CA LEU A 88 8.70 6.82 9.51
C LEU A 88 10.07 7.38 9.15
N VAL A 89 10.84 7.78 10.16
CA VAL A 89 12.22 8.21 9.94
C VAL A 89 13.13 6.99 9.75
N GLY A 90 13.98 7.02 8.73
CA GLY A 90 15.03 6.04 8.47
C GLY A 90 14.54 4.72 7.84
N GLU A 91 15.48 3.79 7.70
CA GLU A 91 15.22 2.46 7.17
C GLU A 91 15.27 1.38 8.26
N ARG A 92 14.46 0.34 8.12
CA ARG A 92 14.41 -0.80 9.05
C ARG A 92 14.51 -2.12 8.29
N PRO A 93 15.15 -3.15 8.89
CA PRO A 93 15.20 -4.48 8.30
C PRO A 93 13.84 -5.17 8.40
N THR A 94 13.39 -5.81 7.32
CA THR A 94 12.15 -6.59 7.29
C THR A 94 12.30 -7.84 6.41
N GLN A 95 11.31 -8.73 6.47
CA GLN A 95 11.25 -9.93 5.63
C GLN A 95 10.17 -9.79 4.56
N ARG A 96 10.53 -10.13 3.33
CA ARG A 96 9.65 -10.06 2.16
C ARG A 96 9.69 -11.37 1.39
N TYR A 97 8.72 -11.54 0.52
CA TYR A 97 8.63 -12.67 -0.40
C TYR A 97 8.79 -12.17 -1.82
N ASP A 98 9.67 -12.81 -2.59
CA ASP A 98 9.98 -12.43 -3.97
C ASP A 98 8.75 -12.53 -4.88
N THR A 99 7.81 -13.42 -4.57
CA THR A 99 6.59 -13.60 -5.34
C THR A 99 5.38 -13.69 -4.42
N ILE A 100 4.31 -13.00 -4.81
CA ILE A 100 3.01 -13.01 -4.13
C ILE A 100 1.85 -13.20 -5.12
N THR A 101 0.72 -13.72 -4.63
CA THR A 101 -0.59 -13.64 -5.31
C THR A 101 -1.51 -12.80 -4.46
N VAL A 102 -2.21 -11.86 -5.09
CA VAL A 102 -3.05 -10.87 -4.41
C VAL A 102 -4.44 -10.89 -5.04
N ASP A 103 -5.45 -11.04 -4.19
CA ASP A 103 -6.85 -10.79 -4.52
C ASP A 103 -7.19 -9.35 -4.11
N TYR A 104 -7.83 -8.59 -4.98
CA TYR A 104 -8.17 -7.19 -4.70
C TYR A 104 -9.34 -6.74 -5.61
N LEU A 105 -9.88 -5.56 -5.36
CA LEU A 105 -10.79 -4.89 -6.30
C LEU A 105 -10.05 -3.77 -7.02
N ASP A 106 -10.28 -3.64 -8.32
CA ASP A 106 -9.76 -2.51 -9.11
C ASP A 106 -10.50 -1.19 -8.80
N ARG A 107 -10.12 -0.10 -9.47
CA ARG A 107 -10.74 1.23 -9.27
C ARG A 107 -12.26 1.25 -9.52
N SER A 108 -12.76 0.33 -10.34
CA SER A 108 -14.18 0.16 -10.64
C SER A 108 -14.86 -0.86 -9.71
N PHE A 109 -14.16 -1.30 -8.66
CA PHE A 109 -14.58 -2.31 -7.68
C PHE A 109 -14.85 -3.70 -8.28
N HIS A 110 -14.24 -4.03 -9.42
CA HIS A 110 -14.29 -5.38 -9.96
C HIS A 110 -13.19 -6.26 -9.34
N PRO A 111 -13.50 -7.53 -9.03
CA PRO A 111 -12.54 -8.44 -8.43
C PRO A 111 -11.42 -8.80 -9.40
N GLN A 112 -10.20 -8.82 -8.88
CA GLN A 112 -8.98 -9.17 -9.58
C GLN A 112 -8.17 -10.16 -8.73
N THR A 113 -7.51 -11.09 -9.39
CA THR A 113 -6.48 -11.95 -8.79
C THR A 113 -5.24 -11.88 -9.66
N GLN A 114 -4.13 -11.41 -9.09
CA GLN A 114 -2.90 -11.20 -9.85
C GLN A 114 -1.66 -11.67 -9.09
N LYS A 115 -0.71 -12.22 -9.84
CA LYS A 115 0.63 -12.59 -9.35
C LYS A 115 1.58 -11.43 -9.58
N PHE A 116 2.32 -11.05 -8.53
CA PHE A 116 3.38 -10.05 -8.59
C PHE A 116 4.70 -10.66 -8.13
N SER A 117 5.82 -10.11 -8.62
CA SER A 117 7.15 -10.57 -8.28
C SER A 117 8.16 -9.43 -8.14
N GLY A 118 9.30 -9.72 -7.53
CA GLY A 118 10.42 -8.81 -7.32
C GLY A 118 10.01 -7.54 -6.58
N TRP A 119 10.45 -6.40 -7.10
CA TRP A 119 10.23 -5.09 -6.47
C TRP A 119 8.76 -4.75 -6.27
N MET A 120 7.90 -5.08 -7.25
CA MET A 120 6.46 -4.80 -7.11
C MET A 120 5.82 -5.64 -6.01
N ALA A 121 6.21 -6.91 -5.89
CA ALA A 121 5.75 -7.75 -4.79
C ALA A 121 6.16 -7.14 -3.44
N GLN A 122 7.38 -6.62 -3.34
CA GLN A 122 7.88 -5.98 -2.13
C GLN A 122 7.05 -4.75 -1.75
N ILE A 123 6.80 -3.83 -2.69
CA ILE A 123 5.97 -2.63 -2.45
C ILE A 123 4.58 -3.04 -1.98
N ILE A 124 3.91 -3.95 -2.69
CA ILE A 124 2.55 -4.36 -2.31
C ILE A 124 2.53 -5.00 -0.92
N GLN A 125 3.54 -5.80 -0.55
CA GLN A 125 3.65 -6.33 0.81
C GLN A 125 3.77 -5.22 1.86
N HIS A 126 4.57 -4.18 1.59
CA HIS A 126 4.69 -3.02 2.47
C HIS A 126 3.35 -2.32 2.65
N GLU A 127 2.65 -2.00 1.57
CA GLU A 127 1.38 -1.26 1.67
C GLU A 127 0.24 -2.12 2.25
N VAL A 128 0.26 -3.44 2.04
CA VAL A 128 -0.68 -4.36 2.69
C VAL A 128 -0.41 -4.47 4.18
N ASP A 129 0.84 -4.43 4.62
CA ASP A 129 1.18 -4.44 6.05
C ASP A 129 0.58 -3.21 6.76
N HIS A 130 0.64 -2.02 6.14
CA HIS A 130 -0.06 -0.83 6.64
C HIS A 130 -1.56 -1.07 6.83
N CYS A 131 -2.21 -1.82 5.94
CA CYS A 131 -3.62 -2.18 6.09
C CYS A 131 -3.89 -3.13 7.26
N GLU A 132 -2.87 -3.87 7.73
CA GLU A 132 -2.95 -4.72 8.92
C GLU A 132 -2.53 -3.99 10.20
N GLY A 133 -2.16 -2.71 10.13
CA GLY A 133 -1.58 -1.97 11.25
C GLY A 133 -0.15 -2.39 11.55
N LEU A 134 0.55 -2.98 10.58
CA LEU A 134 1.93 -3.41 10.70
C LEU A 134 2.82 -2.41 9.98
N ILE A 135 3.63 -1.69 10.75
CA ILE A 135 4.65 -0.78 10.23
C ILE A 135 6.04 -1.43 10.35
N ILE A 136 6.92 -1.13 9.40
CA ILE A 136 8.29 -1.68 9.34
C ILE A 136 9.18 -1.26 10.52
#